data_AF-A0A924C2P8-F1
#
_entry.id   AF-A0A924C2P8-F1
#
_cell.length_a   1.000
_cell.length_b   1.000
_cell.length_c   1.000
_cell.angle_alpha   90.00
_cell.angle_beta   90.00
_cell.angle_gamma   90.00
#
_symmetry.space_group_name_H-M   'P 1'
#
loop_
_entity.id
_entity.type
_entity.pdbx_description
1 polymer ?
#
loop_
_entity_poly.entity_id
_entity_poly.type
_entity_poly.pdbx_seq_one_letter_code
_entity_poly.pdbx_strand_id
1 'polypeptide(L)'
;MKALSHSIARLSIPVLAVLLTAVAAEAATPSPYYGRWTVGEEHSAFTARGRQYKSIDIAPCGKDFCGVSLDQKGSCGPVLFRFLGRRANGQDTLYGHGRWGTMTKNIQIDTWGGDNESLPAERSLSLYLGDGHSFGDRSSNMPRFHAEYRRVGTAVCKAR
;
A
#
# COMPACT_ATOMS: atom_id res chain seq x y z
N MET A 1 -29.72 82.76 25.75
CA MET A 1 -30.21 81.49 26.33
C MET A 1 -30.49 80.51 25.20
N LYS A 2 -29.70 79.44 25.09
CA LYS A 2 -30.01 78.21 24.34
C LYS A 2 -28.84 77.23 24.55
N ALA A 3 -29.07 76.18 25.34
CA ALA A 3 -28.21 75.01 25.40
C ALA A 3 -29.04 73.82 24.92
N LEU A 4 -28.61 73.17 23.84
CA LEU A 4 -29.22 71.97 23.30
C LEU A 4 -28.43 70.76 23.81
N SER A 5 -29.07 70.01 24.71
CA SER A 5 -28.61 68.72 25.23
C SER A 5 -28.69 67.66 24.12
N HIS A 6 -27.65 66.84 23.96
CA HIS A 6 -27.62 65.72 23.02
C HIS A 6 -27.72 64.39 23.79
N SER A 7 -28.73 63.59 23.45
CA SER A 7 -28.91 62.23 23.94
C SER A 7 -27.93 61.26 23.25
N ILE A 8 -27.14 60.53 24.04
CA ILE A 8 -26.21 59.50 23.54
C ILE A 8 -27.00 58.20 23.33
N ALA A 9 -27.12 57.78 22.07
CA ALA A 9 -27.68 56.48 21.69
C ALA A 9 -26.69 55.34 22.01
N ARG A 10 -27.15 54.33 22.75
CA ARG A 10 -26.41 53.08 23.00
C ARG A 10 -26.65 52.12 21.82
N LEU A 11 -25.58 51.75 21.11
CA LEU A 11 -25.57 50.70 20.09
C LEU A 11 -25.14 49.37 20.73
N SER A 12 -26.04 48.39 20.71
CA SER A 12 -25.80 47.01 21.16
C SER A 12 -25.19 46.19 20.01
N ILE A 13 -24.05 45.54 20.25
CA ILE A 13 -23.39 44.63 19.29
C ILE A 13 -23.85 43.19 19.59
N PRO A 14 -24.50 42.47 18.65
CA PRO A 14 -24.77 41.05 18.84
C PRO A 14 -23.50 40.23 18.58
N VAL A 15 -23.14 39.38 19.55
CA VAL A 15 -22.06 38.40 19.47
C VAL A 15 -22.51 37.25 18.54
N LEU A 16 -21.88 37.14 17.38
CA LEU A 16 -22.10 36.06 16.42
C LEU A 16 -21.30 34.82 16.86
N ALA A 17 -21.98 33.78 17.35
CA ALA A 17 -21.37 32.51 17.67
C ALA A 17 -21.05 31.73 16.39
N VAL A 18 -19.75 31.56 16.08
CA VAL A 18 -19.27 30.73 14.97
C VAL A 18 -19.29 29.28 15.42
N LEU A 19 -20.20 28.49 14.86
CA LEU A 19 -20.19 27.02 14.96
C LEU A 19 -19.00 26.49 14.15
N LEU A 20 -17.93 26.05 14.83
CA LEU A 20 -16.89 25.23 14.20
C LEU A 20 -17.44 23.83 13.95
N THR A 21 -17.80 23.54 12.71
CA THR A 21 -17.98 22.17 12.25
C THR A 21 -16.59 21.53 12.09
N ALA A 22 -16.23 20.66 13.03
CA ALA A 22 -15.07 19.79 12.86
C ALA A 22 -15.38 18.81 11.72
N VAL A 23 -14.76 19.02 10.55
CA VAL A 23 -14.75 18.02 9.48
C VAL A 23 -13.92 16.85 9.99
N ALA A 24 -14.57 15.72 10.26
CA ALA A 24 -13.87 14.46 10.44
C ALA A 24 -13.13 14.16 9.13
N ALA A 25 -11.80 14.20 9.18
CA ALA A 25 -10.98 13.73 8.08
C ALA A 25 -11.17 12.21 7.98
N GLU A 26 -11.83 11.76 6.90
CA GLU A 26 -11.87 10.34 6.57
C GLU A 26 -10.43 9.84 6.42
N ALA A 27 -10.06 8.86 7.23
CA ALA A 27 -8.77 8.20 7.08
C ALA A 27 -8.73 7.57 5.69
N ALA A 28 -7.84 8.06 4.83
CA ALA A 28 -7.68 7.51 3.49
C ALA A 28 -7.49 6.00 3.59
N THR A 29 -8.32 5.23 2.87
CA THR A 29 -8.23 3.78 2.86
C THR A 29 -6.81 3.37 2.47
N PRO A 30 -6.06 2.68 3.34
CA PRO A 30 -4.72 2.26 3.01
C PRO A 30 -4.76 1.32 1.80
N SER A 31 -3.78 1.48 0.91
CA SER A 31 -3.67 0.71 -0.33
C SER A 31 -3.96 -0.78 -0.16
N PRO A 32 -4.64 -1.45 -1.13
CA PRO A 32 -4.84 -2.90 -1.13
C PRO A 32 -3.53 -3.70 -1.16
N TYR A 33 -2.39 -3.06 -1.39
CA TYR A 33 -1.08 -3.70 -1.34
C TYR A 33 -0.42 -3.62 0.03
N TYR A 34 -0.79 -2.66 0.89
CA TYR A 34 -0.06 -2.42 2.14
C TYR A 34 -0.34 -3.48 3.19
N GLY A 35 0.72 -4.03 3.77
CA GLY A 35 0.63 -5.09 4.77
C GLY A 35 1.82 -6.03 4.75
N ARG A 36 1.78 -6.99 5.66
CA ARG A 36 2.65 -8.16 5.68
C ARG A 36 1.97 -9.29 4.91
N TRP A 37 2.69 -9.84 3.95
CA TRP A 37 2.23 -10.89 3.08
C TRP A 37 3.14 -12.10 3.22
N THR A 38 2.55 -13.30 3.21
CA THR A 38 3.32 -14.56 3.21
C THR A 38 2.70 -15.50 2.18
N VAL A 39 3.55 -16.25 1.49
CA VAL A 39 3.09 -17.26 0.53
C VAL A 39 2.12 -18.20 1.23
N GLY A 40 0.93 -18.38 0.64
CA GLY A 40 -0.17 -19.14 1.22
C GLY A 40 -0.01 -20.67 1.11
N GLU A 41 0.91 -21.13 0.27
CA GLU A 41 1.23 -22.55 0.09
C GLU A 41 2.15 -23.05 1.22
N GLU A 42 1.71 -24.11 1.91
CA GLU A 42 2.35 -24.62 3.14
C GLU A 42 3.68 -25.36 2.89
N HIS A 43 3.90 -25.87 1.67
CA HIS A 43 5.02 -26.76 1.33
C HIS A 43 5.82 -26.36 0.08
N SER A 44 5.80 -25.09 -0.33
CA SER A 44 6.56 -24.69 -1.52
C SER A 44 8.07 -24.82 -1.31
N ALA A 45 8.71 -25.60 -2.18
CA ALA A 45 10.17 -25.71 -2.21
C ALA A 45 10.78 -24.47 -2.90
N PHE A 46 11.36 -23.57 -2.11
CA PHE A 46 12.00 -22.35 -2.65
C PHE A 46 13.49 -22.52 -2.88
N THR A 47 13.94 -22.09 -4.06
CA THR A 47 15.37 -21.81 -4.30
C THR A 47 15.90 -20.77 -3.31
N ALA A 48 17.22 -20.67 -3.15
CA ALA A 48 17.84 -19.68 -2.25
C ALA A 48 17.38 -18.24 -2.53
N ARG A 49 17.16 -17.89 -3.81
CA ARG A 49 16.61 -16.59 -4.22
C ARG A 49 15.11 -16.49 -3.93
N GLY A 50 14.35 -17.55 -4.23
CA GLY A 50 12.92 -17.62 -3.96
C GLY A 50 12.58 -17.44 -2.47
N ARG A 51 13.45 -17.88 -1.56
CA ARG A 51 13.24 -17.69 -0.11
C ARG A 51 13.14 -16.22 0.31
N GLN A 52 13.75 -15.30 -0.42
CA GLN A 52 13.62 -13.85 -0.13
C GLN A 52 12.19 -13.36 -0.36
N TYR A 53 11.43 -14.03 -1.21
CA TYR A 53 10.05 -13.69 -1.53
C TYR A 53 9.04 -14.41 -0.64
N LYS A 54 9.45 -15.34 0.25
CA LYS A 54 8.49 -16.13 1.04
C LYS A 54 7.57 -15.25 1.90
N SER A 55 8.12 -14.22 2.51
CA SER A 55 7.38 -13.23 3.29
C SER A 55 7.87 -11.84 2.91
N ILE A 56 6.93 -10.94 2.62
CA ILE A 56 7.21 -9.58 2.17
C ILE A 56 6.37 -8.57 2.95
N ASP A 57 6.99 -7.47 3.36
CA ASP A 57 6.30 -6.31 3.91
C ASP A 57 6.20 -5.28 2.80
N ILE A 58 4.97 -4.86 2.49
CA ILE A 58 4.69 -3.84 1.50
C ILE A 58 4.21 -2.58 2.22
N ALA A 59 4.93 -1.48 2.03
CA ALA A 59 4.66 -0.21 2.70
C ALA A 59 5.10 0.99 1.86
N PRO A 60 4.58 2.20 2.14
CA PRO A 60 5.09 3.45 1.56
C PRO A 60 6.60 3.62 1.78
N CYS A 61 7.28 4.13 0.76
CA CYS A 61 8.70 4.48 0.78
C CYS A 61 8.92 5.77 -0.05
N GLY A 62 8.86 6.93 0.62
CA GLY A 62 8.84 8.22 -0.05
C GLY A 62 7.58 8.42 -0.88
N LYS A 63 7.72 8.76 -2.17
CA LYS A 63 6.60 8.92 -3.13
C LYS A 63 6.12 7.59 -3.75
N ASP A 64 6.80 6.50 -3.40
CA ASP A 64 6.62 5.17 -3.93
C ASP A 64 6.09 4.25 -2.82
N PHE A 65 5.86 2.98 -3.16
CA PHE A 65 5.78 1.93 -2.17
C PHE A 65 6.71 0.78 -2.54
N CYS A 66 7.19 0.08 -1.52
CA CYS A 66 8.28 -0.88 -1.64
C CYS A 66 7.87 -2.21 -1.01
N GLY A 67 8.33 -3.31 -1.61
CA GLY A 67 8.29 -4.63 -0.99
C GLY A 67 9.65 -4.95 -0.38
N VAL A 68 9.67 -5.29 0.91
CA VAL A 68 10.89 -5.66 1.66
C VAL A 68 10.78 -7.12 2.05
N SER A 69 11.81 -7.93 1.78
CA SER A 69 11.83 -9.33 2.21
C SER A 69 11.90 -9.46 3.72
N LEU A 70 11.34 -10.53 4.28
CA LEU A 70 11.55 -10.93 5.66
C LEU A 70 12.26 -12.28 5.71
N ASP A 71 13.16 -12.43 6.67
CA ASP A 71 13.69 -13.74 7.00
C ASP A 71 12.70 -14.57 7.85
N GLN A 72 13.07 -15.80 8.18
CA GLN A 72 12.24 -16.71 8.99
C GLN A 72 11.99 -16.22 10.43
N LYS A 73 12.80 -15.28 10.93
CA LYS A 73 12.66 -14.68 12.26
C LYS A 73 11.87 -13.36 12.20
N GLY A 74 11.45 -12.93 11.00
CA GLY A 74 10.78 -11.66 10.77
C GLY A 74 11.72 -10.46 10.65
N SER A 75 13.04 -10.67 10.53
CA SER A 75 14.02 -9.60 10.36
C SER A 75 13.92 -9.00 8.95
N CYS A 76 14.12 -7.68 8.85
CA CYS A 76 14.05 -6.97 7.59
C CYS A 76 15.28 -7.26 6.71
N GLY A 77 15.02 -7.78 5.51
CA GLY A 77 16.03 -8.03 4.49
C GLY A 77 16.08 -6.93 3.41
N PRO A 78 16.57 -7.23 2.19
CA PRO A 78 16.63 -6.28 1.10
C PRO A 78 15.24 -5.80 0.63
N VAL A 79 15.24 -4.62 0.02
CA VAL A 79 14.14 -4.18 -0.85
C VAL A 79 14.14 -5.07 -2.09
N LEU A 80 13.00 -5.69 -2.35
CA LEU A 80 12.78 -6.57 -3.49
C LEU A 80 12.24 -5.81 -4.70
N PHE A 81 11.32 -4.88 -4.49
CA PHE A 81 10.71 -4.12 -5.58
C PHE A 81 10.24 -2.75 -5.11
N ARG A 82 9.98 -1.86 -6.07
CA ARG A 82 9.42 -0.54 -5.85
C ARG A 82 8.40 -0.22 -6.95
N PHE A 83 7.25 0.30 -6.56
CA PHE A 83 6.19 0.75 -7.46
C PHE A 83 5.82 2.20 -7.15
N LEU A 84 5.31 2.92 -8.17
CA LEU A 84 4.88 4.30 -8.02
C LEU A 84 3.69 4.39 -7.05
N GLY A 85 3.79 5.26 -6.04
CA GLY A 85 2.79 5.40 -4.97
C GLY A 85 1.39 5.76 -5.49
N ARG A 86 1.32 6.54 -6.58
CA ARG A 86 0.05 6.89 -7.24
C ARG A 86 -0.75 5.67 -7.73
N ARG A 87 -0.10 4.53 -7.96
CA ARG A 87 -0.77 3.29 -8.39
C ARG A 87 -1.30 2.46 -7.23
N ALA A 88 -0.98 2.84 -6.00
CA ALA A 88 -1.41 2.15 -4.79
C ALA A 88 -2.93 2.28 -4.56
N ASN A 89 -3.65 3.15 -5.28
CA ASN A 89 -5.03 3.54 -4.97
C ASN A 89 -6.07 3.11 -6.01
N GLY A 90 -5.93 1.92 -6.63
CA GLY A 90 -7.04 1.36 -7.43
C GLY A 90 -6.68 0.57 -8.70
N GLN A 91 -5.40 0.23 -8.92
CA GLN A 91 -5.08 -0.76 -9.96
C GLN A 91 -4.95 -2.13 -9.30
N ASP A 92 -5.69 -3.13 -9.79
CA ASP A 92 -5.58 -4.51 -9.33
C ASP A 92 -4.33 -5.20 -9.89
N THR A 93 -3.73 -4.68 -10.96
CA THR A 93 -2.49 -5.19 -11.55
C THR A 93 -1.44 -4.09 -11.65
N LEU A 94 -0.21 -4.40 -11.23
CA LEU A 94 0.93 -3.49 -11.31
C LEU A 94 2.14 -4.14 -11.96
N TYR A 95 2.78 -3.39 -12.85
CA TYR A 95 4.02 -3.78 -13.54
C TYR A 95 5.19 -2.89 -13.13
N GLY A 96 6.36 -3.51 -12.98
CA GLY A 96 7.59 -2.82 -12.59
C GLY A 96 8.81 -3.72 -12.64
N HIS A 97 9.79 -3.43 -11.79
CA HIS A 97 11.02 -4.23 -11.66
C HIS A 97 11.25 -4.72 -10.24
N GLY A 98 11.74 -5.96 -10.14
CA GLY A 98 12.05 -6.63 -8.89
C GLY A 98 13.43 -7.28 -8.89
N ARG A 99 13.96 -7.53 -7.70
CA ARG A 99 15.29 -8.08 -7.45
C ARG A 99 15.27 -9.61 -7.47
N TRP A 100 16.10 -10.23 -8.29
CA TRP A 100 16.31 -11.68 -8.28
C TRP A 100 17.77 -12.02 -8.01
N GLY A 101 18.14 -12.13 -6.73
CA GLY A 101 19.54 -12.24 -6.32
C GLY A 101 20.29 -10.93 -6.58
N THR A 102 21.21 -10.93 -7.54
CA THR A 102 21.93 -9.73 -8.03
C THR A 102 21.33 -9.16 -9.32
N MET A 103 20.37 -9.85 -9.93
CA MET A 103 19.73 -9.41 -11.17
C MET A 103 18.48 -8.57 -10.90
N THR A 104 18.11 -7.77 -11.89
CA THR A 104 16.78 -7.15 -11.98
C THR A 104 15.93 -7.94 -12.95
N LYS A 105 14.66 -8.13 -12.62
CA LYS A 105 13.65 -8.85 -13.41
C LYS A 105 12.37 -8.04 -13.48
N ASN A 106 11.54 -8.34 -14.45
CA ASN A 106 10.20 -7.79 -14.55
C ASN A 106 9.33 -8.41 -13.47
N ILE A 107 8.56 -7.57 -12.77
CA ILE A 107 7.62 -7.98 -11.74
C ILE A 107 6.22 -7.55 -12.15
N GLN A 108 5.27 -8.46 -11.94
CA GLN A 108 3.83 -8.19 -11.94
C GLN A 108 3.30 -8.55 -10.56
N ILE A 109 2.51 -7.67 -9.96
CA ILE A 109 1.68 -8.01 -8.80
C ILE A 109 0.22 -7.78 -9.13
N ASP A 110 -0.59 -8.80 -8.84
CA ASP A 110 -2.04 -8.74 -8.95
C ASP A 110 -2.63 -8.83 -7.54
N THR A 111 -3.69 -8.07 -7.26
CA THR A 111 -4.49 -8.26 -6.04
C THR A 111 -5.95 -8.43 -6.41
N TRP A 112 -6.64 -9.29 -5.68
CA TRP A 112 -8.08 -9.46 -5.79
C TRP A 112 -8.68 -9.60 -4.39
N GLY A 113 -9.96 -9.21 -4.26
CA GLY A 113 -10.73 -9.41 -3.04
C GLY A 113 -11.20 -10.87 -2.89
N GLY A 114 -11.52 -11.27 -1.67
CA GLY A 114 -12.49 -12.33 -1.45
C GLY A 114 -13.91 -11.86 -1.78
N ASP A 115 -14.91 -12.74 -1.62
CA ASP A 115 -16.32 -12.46 -1.95
C ASP A 115 -16.88 -11.21 -1.25
N ASN A 116 -16.22 -10.72 -0.20
CA ASN A 116 -16.53 -9.47 0.47
C ASN A 116 -15.43 -8.41 0.24
N GLU A 117 -15.58 -7.64 -0.84
CA GLU A 117 -14.66 -6.55 -1.20
C GLU A 117 -14.50 -5.46 -0.12
N SER A 118 -15.41 -5.43 0.87
CA SER A 118 -15.41 -4.45 1.97
C SER A 118 -14.38 -4.78 3.07
N LEU A 119 -13.75 -5.97 3.05
CA LEU A 119 -12.78 -6.38 4.06
C LEU A 119 -11.35 -6.44 3.47
N PRO A 120 -10.48 -5.45 3.77
CA PRO A 120 -9.08 -5.45 3.32
C PRO A 120 -8.26 -6.68 3.76
N ALA A 121 -8.73 -7.40 4.79
CA ALA A 121 -8.11 -8.60 5.33
C ALA A 121 -8.30 -9.85 4.45
N GLU A 122 -9.27 -9.84 3.52
CA GLU A 122 -9.57 -10.98 2.66
C GLU A 122 -8.89 -10.90 1.29
N ARG A 123 -8.09 -9.86 1.04
CA ARG A 123 -7.38 -9.72 -0.24
C ARG A 123 -6.25 -10.74 -0.35
N SER A 124 -6.16 -11.33 -1.53
CA SER A 124 -5.02 -12.16 -1.94
C SER A 124 -4.14 -11.37 -2.90
N LEU A 125 -2.88 -11.79 -3.00
CA LEU A 125 -1.89 -11.15 -3.89
C LEU A 125 -1.14 -12.24 -4.66
N SER A 126 -1.08 -12.13 -5.98
CA SER A 126 -0.16 -12.92 -6.81
C SER A 126 1.04 -12.08 -7.16
N LEU A 127 2.23 -12.67 -7.06
CA LEU A 127 3.47 -12.04 -7.49
C LEU A 127 4.13 -12.92 -8.53
N TYR A 128 4.41 -12.34 -9.69
CA TYR A 128 5.18 -12.94 -10.77
C TYR A 128 6.47 -12.17 -10.95
N LEU A 129 7.59 -12.88 -11.07
CA LEU A 129 8.90 -12.30 -11.33
C LEU A 129 9.59 -13.08 -12.45
N GLY A 130 10.00 -12.42 -13.52
CA GLY A 130 10.64 -13.08 -14.64
C GLY A 130 11.17 -12.14 -15.71
N ASP A 131 11.36 -12.69 -16.91
CA ASP A 131 11.92 -11.95 -18.03
C ASP A 131 10.84 -11.18 -18.82
N GLY A 132 9.56 -11.55 -18.70
CA GLY A 132 8.41 -10.88 -19.34
C GLY A 132 7.53 -10.09 -18.36
N HIS A 133 6.51 -9.42 -18.90
CA HIS A 133 5.45 -8.75 -18.11
C HIS A 133 4.07 -9.41 -18.25
N SER A 134 3.84 -10.22 -19.28
CA SER A 134 2.64 -11.08 -19.37
C SER A 134 3.07 -12.51 -19.11
N PHE A 135 2.58 -13.06 -18.01
CA PHE A 135 2.89 -14.43 -17.57
C PHE A 135 1.74 -15.43 -17.84
N GLY A 136 0.59 -14.95 -18.35
CA GLY A 136 -0.63 -15.74 -18.54
C GLY A 136 -0.87 -16.24 -19.98
N ASP A 137 -0.36 -15.54 -20.99
CA ASP A 137 -0.57 -15.92 -22.39
C ASP A 137 0.56 -16.81 -22.89
N ARG A 138 0.19 -17.91 -23.59
CA ARG A 138 0.95 -19.00 -24.24
C ARG A 138 2.29 -18.62 -24.93
N SER A 139 3.18 -17.96 -24.23
CA SER A 139 4.44 -17.41 -24.71
C SER A 139 5.56 -17.79 -23.75
N SER A 140 6.78 -17.83 -24.26
CA SER A 140 8.03 -18.26 -23.62
C SER A 140 8.45 -17.47 -22.37
N ASN A 141 7.56 -16.68 -21.78
CA ASN A 141 7.75 -15.80 -20.64
C ASN A 141 7.31 -16.46 -19.33
N MET A 142 7.74 -17.70 -19.08
CA MET A 142 7.43 -18.37 -17.81
C MET A 142 8.11 -17.60 -16.64
N PRO A 143 7.39 -17.33 -15.54
CA PRO A 143 7.99 -16.63 -14.41
C PRO A 143 9.13 -17.45 -13.81
N ARG A 144 10.19 -16.77 -13.38
CA ARG A 144 11.27 -17.36 -12.57
C ARG A 144 10.82 -17.65 -11.15
N PHE A 145 9.85 -16.86 -10.69
CA PHE A 145 9.18 -17.02 -9.42
C PHE A 145 7.72 -16.61 -9.57
N HIS A 146 6.83 -17.45 -9.09
CA HIS A 146 5.42 -17.17 -8.93
C HIS A 146 5.01 -17.64 -7.53
N ALA A 147 4.19 -16.87 -6.84
CA ALA A 147 3.52 -17.32 -5.63
C ALA A 147 2.26 -16.52 -5.37
N GLU A 148 1.29 -17.19 -4.74
CA GLU A 148 0.12 -16.55 -4.15
C GLU A 148 0.34 -16.28 -2.66
N TYR A 149 -0.05 -15.09 -2.22
CA TYR A 149 0.18 -14.59 -0.89
C TYR A 149 -1.14 -14.33 -0.18
N ARG A 150 -1.12 -14.58 1.13
CA ARG A 150 -2.15 -14.13 2.06
C ARG A 150 -1.61 -13.00 2.91
N ARG A 151 -2.46 -12.02 3.20
CA ARG A 151 -2.14 -10.97 4.16
C ARG A 151 -2.20 -11.55 5.57
N VAL A 152 -1.11 -11.39 6.33
CA VAL A 152 -1.00 -11.94 7.70
C VAL A 152 -0.83 -10.86 8.77
N GLY A 153 -0.78 -9.58 8.38
CA GLY A 153 -0.73 -8.47 9.33
C GLY A 153 -0.27 -7.16 8.72
N THR A 154 0.20 -6.26 9.58
CA THR A 154 0.73 -4.94 9.20
C THR A 154 2.21 -5.03 8.85
N ALA A 155 2.65 -4.26 7.85
CA ALA A 155 4.06 -4.15 7.49
C ALA A 155 4.86 -3.47 8.62
N VAL A 156 5.98 -4.09 9.01
CA VAL A 156 6.93 -3.57 10.01
C VAL A 156 8.22 -3.12 9.34
N CYS A 157 8.69 -3.88 8.34
CA CYS A 157 9.86 -3.58 7.55
C CYS A 157 9.53 -2.55 6.48
N LYS A 158 10.24 -1.43 6.51
CA LYS A 158 10.08 -0.32 5.55
C LYS A 158 11.40 -0.03 4.87
N ALA A 159 11.35 0.22 3.57
CA ALA A 159 12.49 0.78 2.86
C ALA A 159 12.72 2.22 3.37
N ARG A 160 13.97 2.54 3.70
CA ARG A 160 14.38 3.90 4.08
C ARG A 160 14.57 4.77 2.86
#